data_AF-A0A821V0D8-F1
#
_entry.id   AF-A0A821V0D8-F1
#
_cell.length_a   1.000
_cell.length_b   1.000
_cell.length_c   1.000
_cell.angle_alpha   90.00
_cell.angle_beta   90.00
_cell.angle_gamma   90.00
#
_symmetry.space_group_name_H-M   'P 1'
#
loop_
_entity.id
_entity.type
_entity.pdbx_description
1 polymer ?
#
loop_
_entity_poly.entity_id
_entity_poly.type
_entity_poly.pdbx_seq_one_letter_code
_entity_poly.pdbx_strand_id
1 'polypeptide(L)'
;ADTEDVLATFEIIGRKNNEEALRSYIISMSKQPSDVLAVALFMKEMANGKTLPIVPLFERLHDLDRSSDIIDRLLSIKGYRDLINNKQEVMIGYSDSAKDAGLLEYLLTIYVDEILMVVLKQVH
;
A
#
# COMPACT_ATOMS: atom_id res chain seq x y z
N ALA A 1 17.01 -6.75 1.47
CA ALA A 1 17.64 -5.45 1.26
C ALA A 1 18.48 -5.14 2.48
N ASP A 2 19.65 -4.54 2.30
CA ASP A 2 20.38 -3.99 3.44
C ASP A 2 19.70 -2.69 3.90
N THR A 3 19.93 -2.28 5.15
CA THR A 3 19.35 -1.04 5.72
C THR A 3 19.79 0.17 4.90
N GLU A 4 21.05 0.20 4.48
CA GLU A 4 21.62 1.29 3.68
C GLU A 4 20.90 1.46 2.33
N ASP A 5 20.54 0.36 1.66
CA ASP A 5 19.84 0.41 0.37
C ASP A 5 18.44 1.04 0.50
N VAL A 6 17.73 0.71 1.58
CA VAL A 6 16.38 1.24 1.85
C VAL A 6 16.46 2.75 2.10
N LEU A 7 17.40 3.17 2.94
CA LEU A 7 17.61 4.59 3.25
C LEU A 7 18.02 5.38 1.99
N ALA A 8 18.96 4.84 1.21
CA ALA A 8 19.39 5.45 -0.05
C ALA A 8 18.22 5.62 -1.04
N THR A 9 17.27 4.69 -1.06
CA THR A 9 16.07 4.80 -1.89
C THR A 9 15.24 6.04 -1.54
N PHE A 10 15.01 6.31 -0.26
CA PHE A 10 14.26 7.50 0.17
C PHE A 10 15.01 8.80 -0.12
N GLU A 11 16.33 8.82 0.02
CA GLU A 11 17.15 9.97 -0.38
C GLU A 11 17.04 10.25 -1.88
N ILE A 12 17.08 9.21 -2.72
CA ILE A 12 16.91 9.34 -4.18
C ILE A 12 15.54 9.93 -4.51
N ILE A 13 14.48 9.46 -3.83
CA ILE A 13 13.13 10.01 -3.99
C ILE A 13 13.12 11.52 -3.65
N GLY A 14 13.74 11.90 -2.54
CA GLY A 14 13.85 13.30 -2.09
C GLY A 14 14.62 14.22 -3.04
N ARG A 15 15.59 13.69 -3.80
CA ARG A 15 16.41 14.45 -4.76
C ARG A 15 15.78 14.60 -6.14
N LYS A 16 14.85 13.72 -6.54
CA LYS A 16 14.20 13.81 -7.86
C LYS A 16 13.24 14.99 -7.89
N ASN A 17 13.39 15.94 -8.81
CA ASN A 17 12.45 17.07 -8.91
C ASN A 17 11.24 16.81 -9.82
N ASN A 18 11.23 15.68 -10.54
CA ASN A 18 10.11 15.32 -11.42
C ASN A 18 9.13 14.40 -10.68
N GLU A 19 8.02 14.95 -10.23
CA GLU A 19 6.92 14.20 -9.59
C GLU A 19 6.24 13.23 -10.55
N GLU A 20 6.24 13.47 -11.86
CA GLU A 20 5.62 12.57 -12.85
C GLU A 20 6.37 11.24 -12.99
N ALA A 21 7.63 11.18 -12.56
CA ALA A 21 8.45 9.97 -12.67
C ALA A 21 8.11 8.90 -11.62
N LEU A 22 7.43 9.26 -10.54
CA LEU A 22 7.10 8.35 -9.43
C LEU A 22 5.61 8.45 -9.12
N ARG A 23 4.86 7.36 -9.35
CA ARG A 23 3.40 7.35 -9.15
C ARG A 23 2.99 6.97 -7.73
N SER A 24 3.63 5.96 -7.17
CA SER A 24 3.33 5.44 -5.85
C SER A 24 4.50 4.65 -5.29
N TYR A 25 4.50 4.44 -3.97
CA TYR A 25 5.42 3.57 -3.26
C TYR A 25 4.63 2.34 -2.77
N ILE A 26 4.92 1.17 -3.34
CA ILE A 26 4.23 -0.08 -3.00
C ILE A 26 4.99 -0.80 -1.90
N ILE A 27 4.29 -1.21 -0.84
CA ILE A 27 4.83 -2.01 0.27
C ILE A 27 4.35 -3.45 0.12
N SER A 28 5.20 -4.32 -0.42
CA SER A 28 4.95 -5.76 -0.48
C SER A 28 4.78 -6.37 0.91
N MET A 29 3.98 -7.44 1.00
CA MET A 29 3.76 -8.21 2.22
C MET A 29 3.30 -7.34 3.42
N SER A 30 2.42 -6.37 3.20
CA SER A 30 1.88 -5.50 4.26
C SER A 30 0.96 -6.28 5.20
N LYS A 31 1.10 -6.08 6.53
CA LYS A 31 0.37 -6.86 7.56
C LYS A 31 -0.22 -6.03 8.69
N GLN A 32 0.21 -4.78 8.84
CA GLN A 32 -0.18 -3.94 9.97
C GLN A 32 -0.10 -2.45 9.62
N PRO A 33 -0.83 -1.57 10.34
CA PRO A 33 -0.77 -0.12 10.12
C PRO A 33 0.65 0.47 10.21
N SER A 34 1.49 -0.08 11.08
CA SER A 34 2.86 0.41 11.26
C SER A 34 3.73 0.24 10.02
N ASP A 35 3.45 -0.72 9.14
CA ASP A 35 4.21 -0.91 7.90
C ASP A 35 4.06 0.32 6.99
N VAL A 36 2.83 0.85 6.90
CA VAL A 36 2.50 2.06 6.14
C VAL A 36 3.03 3.31 6.83
N LEU A 37 2.88 3.40 8.16
CA LEU A 37 3.33 4.57 8.92
C LEU A 37 4.86 4.70 8.93
N ALA A 38 5.61 3.59 8.90
CA ALA A 38 7.06 3.61 8.79
C ALA A 38 7.52 4.25 7.48
N VAL A 39 6.88 3.89 6.35
CA VAL A 39 7.18 4.51 5.06
C VAL A 39 6.77 5.99 5.04
N ALA A 40 5.64 6.35 5.66
CA ALA A 40 5.25 7.75 5.80
C ALA A 40 6.29 8.56 6.59
N LEU A 41 6.86 7.98 7.64
CA LEU A 41 7.94 8.58 8.41
C LEU A 41 9.21 8.75 7.56
N PHE A 42 9.64 7.72 6.83
CA PHE A 42 10.83 7.82 5.97
C PHE A 42 10.65 8.83 4.84
N MET A 43 9.46 8.91 4.23
CA MET A 43 9.15 9.95 3.24
C MET A 43 9.29 11.35 3.83
N LYS A 44 8.80 11.55 5.07
CA LYS A 44 8.90 12.82 5.77
C LYS A 44 10.36 13.18 6.09
N GLU A 45 11.11 12.27 6.71
CA GLU A 45 12.43 12.56 7.27
C GLU A 45 13.55 12.49 6.22
N MET A 46 13.42 11.66 5.19
CA MET A 46 14.50 11.38 4.23
C MET A 46 14.18 11.81 2.79
N ALA A 47 12.90 11.85 2.42
CA ALA A 47 12.49 12.24 1.07
C ALA A 47 12.08 13.72 0.98
N ASN A 48 12.63 14.59 1.84
CA ASN A 48 12.35 16.03 1.90
C ASN A 48 10.85 16.37 1.99
N GLY A 49 10.06 15.55 2.69
CA GLY A 49 8.62 15.78 2.87
C GLY A 49 7.78 15.51 1.61
N LYS A 50 8.32 14.80 0.61
CA LYS A 50 7.54 14.43 -0.58
C LYS A 50 6.34 13.54 -0.23
N THR A 51 5.22 13.86 -0.87
CA THR A 51 3.95 13.13 -0.69
C THR A 51 3.73 12.20 -1.88
N LEU A 52 4.33 11.00 -1.82
CA LEU A 52 4.00 9.91 -2.74
C LEU A 52 2.88 9.06 -2.12
N PRO A 53 1.86 8.63 -2.90
CA PRO A 53 0.88 7.65 -2.45
C PRO A 53 1.58 6.38 -1.94
N ILE A 54 1.29 5.99 -0.70
CA ILE A 54 1.83 4.78 -0.07
C ILE A 54 0.78 3.68 -0.20
N VAL A 55 1.12 2.63 -0.93
CA VAL A 55 0.20 1.57 -1.35
C VAL A 55 0.57 0.27 -0.64
N PRO A 56 -0.16 -0.14 0.42
CA PRO A 56 0.03 -1.46 1.00
C PRO A 56 -0.44 -2.53 0.01
N LEU A 57 0.38 -3.56 -0.18
CA LEU A 57 0.07 -4.74 -0.98
C LEU A 57 -0.24 -5.92 -0.05
N PHE A 58 -1.48 -6.41 -0.10
CA PHE A 58 -1.96 -7.58 0.65
C PHE A 58 -1.97 -8.80 -0.26
N GLU A 59 -1.14 -9.81 0.05
CA GLU A 59 -0.84 -10.93 -0.87
C GLU A 59 -1.33 -12.29 -0.37
N ARG A 60 -1.51 -12.45 0.94
CA ARG A 60 -1.93 -13.72 1.56
C ARG A 60 -3.38 -13.62 1.99
N LEU A 61 -4.08 -14.75 2.01
CA LEU A 61 -5.49 -14.80 2.41
C LEU A 61 -5.76 -14.14 3.77
N HIS A 62 -4.94 -14.44 4.79
CA HIS A 62 -5.08 -13.82 6.12
C HIS A 62 -4.80 -12.31 6.14
N ASP A 63 -3.93 -11.83 5.25
CA ASP A 63 -3.64 -10.40 5.13
C ASP A 63 -4.79 -9.69 4.41
N LEU A 64 -5.40 -10.34 3.42
CA LEU A 64 -6.59 -9.87 2.72
C LEU A 64 -7.81 -9.78 3.67
N ASP A 65 -8.05 -10.80 4.48
CA ASP A 65 -9.14 -10.81 5.48
C ASP A 65 -9.02 -9.64 6.48
N ARG A 66 -7.77 -9.29 6.84
CA ARG A 66 -7.49 -8.23 7.81
C ARG A 66 -7.28 -6.86 7.18
N SER A 67 -7.18 -6.78 5.86
CA SER A 67 -6.87 -5.56 5.12
C SER A 67 -7.84 -4.43 5.47
N SER A 68 -9.14 -4.72 5.59
CA SER A 68 -10.16 -3.73 5.95
C SER A 68 -9.91 -3.08 7.31
N ASP A 69 -9.65 -3.87 8.36
CA ASP A 69 -9.33 -3.37 9.71
C ASP A 69 -8.03 -2.57 9.72
N ILE A 70 -7.00 -3.02 8.97
CA ILE A 70 -5.73 -2.29 8.85
C ILE A 70 -5.95 -0.90 8.24
N ILE A 71 -6.70 -0.83 7.14
CA ILE A 71 -6.99 0.43 6.46
C ILE A 71 -7.90 1.32 7.32
N ASP A 72 -8.89 0.78 8.01
CA ASP A 72 -9.75 1.55 8.91
C ASP A 72 -8.97 2.14 10.09
N ARG A 73 -8.04 1.38 10.68
CA ARG A 73 -7.13 1.89 11.71
C ARG A 73 -6.26 3.02 11.18
N LEU A 74 -5.69 2.89 9.99
CA LEU A 74 -4.91 3.96 9.36
C LEU A 74 -5.77 5.22 9.16
N LEU A 75 -6.97 5.07 8.62
CA LEU A 75 -7.90 6.16 8.36
C LEU A 75 -8.49 6.78 9.63
N SER A 76 -8.48 6.07 10.76
CA SER A 76 -8.85 6.63 12.07
C SER A 76 -7.84 7.68 12.57
N ILE A 77 -6.59 7.65 12.06
CA ILE A 77 -5.53 8.59 12.45
C ILE A 77 -5.67 9.88 11.64
N LYS A 78 -6.08 10.97 12.29
CA LYS A 78 -6.24 12.28 11.64
C LYS A 78 -4.99 12.72 10.86
N GLY A 79 -3.81 12.61 11.47
CA GLY A 79 -2.56 13.00 10.81
C GLY A 79 -2.24 12.19 9.55
N TYR A 80 -2.66 10.92 9.51
CA TYR A 80 -2.52 10.09 8.32
C TYR A 80 -3.51 10.50 7.21
N ARG A 81 -4.77 10.76 7.56
CA ARG A 81 -5.77 11.26 6.61
C ARG A 81 -5.36 12.59 5.97
N ASP A 82 -4.83 13.50 6.78
CA ASP A 82 -4.33 14.79 6.31
C ASP A 82 -3.16 14.58 5.32
N LEU A 83 -2.25 13.64 5.61
CA LEU A 83 -1.11 13.29 4.76
C LEU A 83 -1.54 12.77 3.38
N ILE A 84 -2.56 11.89 3.33
CA ILE A 84 -3.02 11.26 2.07
C ILE A 84 -4.13 12.06 1.36
N ASN A 85 -4.50 13.23 1.88
CA ASN A 85 -5.64 14.02 1.39
C ASN A 85 -6.93 13.18 1.23
N ASN A 86 -7.23 12.34 2.22
CA ASN A 86 -8.34 11.39 2.25
C ASN A 86 -8.42 10.39 1.09
N LYS A 87 -7.34 10.18 0.31
CA LYS A 87 -7.29 9.20 -0.78
C LYS A 87 -6.30 8.09 -0.48
N GLN A 88 -6.82 6.88 -0.24
CA GLN A 88 -6.00 5.70 -0.01
C GLN A 88 -6.07 4.76 -1.22
N GLU A 89 -4.91 4.44 -1.79
CA GLU A 89 -4.72 3.34 -2.74
C GLU A 89 -4.33 2.07 -1.98
N VAL A 90 -4.97 0.95 -2.29
CA VAL A 90 -4.64 -0.37 -1.73
C VAL A 90 -4.43 -1.32 -2.89
N MET A 91 -3.43 -2.18 -2.80
CA MET A 91 -3.15 -3.18 -3.81
C MET A 91 -3.43 -4.59 -3.27
N ILE A 92 -4.10 -5.40 -4.07
CA ILE A 92 -4.39 -6.80 -3.73
C ILE A 92 -3.59 -7.68 -4.68
N GLY A 93 -2.72 -8.50 -4.10
CA GLY A 93 -1.92 -9.49 -4.82
C GLY A 93 -2.65 -10.82 -4.82
N TYR A 94 -3.02 -11.30 -6.00
CA TYR A 94 -3.61 -12.62 -6.16
C TYR A 94 -2.50 -13.59 -6.57
N SER A 95 -1.92 -14.30 -5.60
CA SER A 95 -0.84 -15.26 -5.83
C SER A 95 -1.14 -16.56 -5.08
N ASP A 96 -1.45 -17.62 -5.85
CA ASP A 96 -1.62 -19.05 -5.48
C ASP A 96 -2.56 -19.43 -4.32
N SER A 97 -3.10 -18.47 -3.56
CA SER A 97 -3.98 -18.71 -2.40
C SER A 97 -5.45 -18.94 -2.77
N ALA A 98 -5.78 -18.85 -4.07
CA ALA A 98 -7.13 -18.98 -4.61
C ALA A 98 -7.69 -20.41 -4.63
N LYS A 99 -6.91 -21.41 -4.19
CA LYS A 99 -7.38 -22.81 -4.13
C LYS A 99 -8.31 -23.10 -2.95
N ASP A 100 -8.37 -22.21 -1.94
CA ASP A 100 -9.11 -22.46 -0.69
C ASP A 100 -10.36 -21.57 -0.48
N ALA A 101 -10.68 -20.64 -1.38
CA ALA A 101 -11.89 -19.80 -1.30
C ALA A 101 -13.03 -20.37 -2.16
N GLY A 102 -14.24 -20.48 -1.60
CA GLY A 102 -15.35 -21.27 -2.12
C GLY A 102 -15.90 -20.85 -3.50
N LEU A 103 -16.77 -21.72 -4.04
CA LEU A 103 -17.32 -21.68 -5.40
C LEU A 103 -17.98 -20.36 -5.84
N LEU A 104 -18.47 -19.53 -4.90
CA LEU A 104 -19.08 -18.23 -5.20
C LEU A 104 -18.03 -17.14 -5.46
N GLU A 105 -16.90 -17.17 -4.75
CA GLU A 105 -15.72 -16.31 -5.00
C GLU A 105 -14.95 -16.76 -6.25
N TYR A 106 -14.94 -18.07 -6.51
CA TYR A 106 -14.42 -18.64 -7.75
C TYR A 106 -15.12 -18.10 -9.02
N LEU A 107 -16.42 -17.82 -8.98
CA LEU A 107 -17.13 -17.25 -10.13
C LEU A 107 -16.77 -15.79 -10.42
N LEU A 108 -16.37 -15.01 -9.42
CA LEU A 108 -15.72 -13.70 -9.64
C LEU A 108 -14.27 -13.88 -10.14
N THR A 109 -13.62 -14.97 -9.74
CA THR A 109 -12.21 -15.31 -10.05
C THR A 109 -11.99 -15.62 -11.53
N ILE A 110 -12.94 -16.26 -12.25
CA ILE A 110 -12.78 -16.59 -13.69
C ILE A 110 -12.59 -15.33 -14.57
N TYR A 111 -12.97 -14.14 -14.10
CA TYR A 111 -12.82 -12.90 -14.88
C TYR A 111 -11.44 -12.24 -14.77
N VAL A 112 -10.56 -12.67 -13.86
CA VAL A 112 -9.41 -11.83 -13.44
C VAL A 112 -8.15 -12.65 -13.18
N ASP A 113 -7.70 -13.41 -14.18
CA ASP A 113 -6.68 -14.46 -13.98
C ASP A 113 -5.21 -13.98 -13.90
N GLU A 114 -4.91 -12.69 -13.76
CA GLU A 114 -3.51 -12.22 -13.58
C GLU A 114 -3.41 -10.73 -13.16
N ILE A 115 -4.41 -10.19 -12.46
CA ILE A 115 -4.52 -8.73 -12.28
C ILE A 115 -4.18 -8.30 -10.86
N LEU A 116 -3.18 -7.43 -10.79
CA LEU A 116 -2.93 -6.53 -9.67
C LEU A 116 -4.05 -5.47 -9.63
N MET A 117 -4.96 -5.57 -8.66
CA MET A 117 -6.07 -4.62 -8.54
C MET A 117 -5.72 -3.52 -7.54
N VAL A 118 -5.85 -2.26 -7.96
CA VAL A 118 -5.78 -1.08 -7.08
C VAL A 118 -7.19 -0.69 -6.67
N VAL A 119 -7.48 -0.75 -5.38
CA VAL A 119 -8.74 -0.30 -4.78
C VAL A 119 -8.51 1.08 -4.16
N LEU A 120 -9.33 2.05 -4.55
CA LEU A 120 -9.34 3.38 -3.98
C LEU A 120 -10.41 3.49 -2.89
N LYS A 121 -10.00 3.81 -1.67
CA LYS A 121 -10.92 4.16 -0.57
C LYS A 121 -10.79 5.65 -0.27
N GLN A 122 -11.89 6.38 -0.45
CA GLN A 122 -12.00 7.79 -0.10
C GLN A 122 -12.91 7.94 1.12
N VAL A 123 -12.46 8.70 2.12
CA VAL A 123 -13.24 8.97 3.35
C VAL A 123 -13.89 10.34 3.23
N HIS A 124 -15.19 10.42 3.55
CA HIS A 124 -15.97 11.66 3.60
C HIS A 124 -15.78 12.41 4.92
#